data_AF-A0A167V1A5-F1
#
_entry.id   AF-A0A167V1A5-F1
#
_cell.length_a   1.000
_cell.length_b   1.000
_cell.length_c   1.000
_cell.angle_alpha   90.00
_cell.angle_beta   90.00
_cell.angle_gamma   90.00
#
_symmetry.space_group_name_H-M   'P 1'
#
loop_
_entity.id
_entity.type
_entity.pdbx_description
1 polymer ?
#
loop_
_entity_poly.entity_id
_entity_poly.type
_entity_poly.pdbx_seq_one_letter_code
_entity_poly.pdbx_strand_id
1 'polypeptide(L)' 'MPTSQLPTELWRHIFAFACTDGGQTGCALSLVSRYIHECSKPFKLRSVALHGVPQIYAFSALL' A
#
# COMPACT_ATOMS: atom_id res chain seq x y z
N MET A 1 5.84 18.93 -7.61
CA MET A 1 5.36 18.51 -8.95
C MET A 1 4.04 17.78 -8.79
N PRO A 2 3.06 17.95 -9.70
CA PRO A 2 1.79 17.22 -9.64
C PRO A 2 2.04 15.72 -9.84
N THR A 3 1.48 14.89 -8.97
CA THR A 3 1.61 13.43 -9.02
C THR A 3 0.98 12.81 -10.27
N SER A 4 0.06 13.51 -10.94
CA SER A 4 -0.68 13.05 -12.12
C SER A 4 0.08 13.15 -13.45
N GLN A 5 1.31 13.68 -13.46
CA GLN A 5 2.12 13.79 -14.69
C GLN A 5 2.90 12.50 -15.00
N LEU A 6 3.13 11.66 -14.00
CA LEU A 6 3.84 10.41 -14.16
C LEU A 6 2.85 9.28 -14.53
N PRO A 7 3.13 8.46 -15.55
CA PRO A 7 2.31 7.30 -15.89
C PRO A 7 2.10 6.35 -14.71
N THR A 8 0.92 5.72 -14.70
CA THR A 8 0.52 4.80 -13.63
C THR A 8 1.49 3.62 -13.50
N GLU A 9 2.06 3.13 -14.60
CA GLU A 9 3.03 2.02 -14.63
C GLU A 9 4.27 2.31 -13.78
N LEU A 10 4.79 3.55 -13.86
CA LEU A 10 5.95 3.98 -13.08
C LEU A 10 5.58 4.13 -11.60
N TRP A 11 4.40 4.68 -11.30
CA TRP A 11 3.90 4.69 -9.92
C TRP A 11 3.78 3.29 -9.33
N ARG A 12 3.17 2.35 -10.08
CA ARG A 12 3.06 0.95 -9.65
C ARG A 12 4.43 0.32 -9.45
N HIS A 13 5.41 0.62 -10.32
CA HIS A 13 6.77 0.15 -10.16
C HIS A 13 7.40 0.67 -8.85
N ILE A 14 7.26 1.97 -8.56
CA ILE A 14 7.73 2.57 -7.30
C ILE A 14 7.04 1.91 -6.09
N PHE A 15 5.71 1.76 -6.13
CA PHE A 15 4.94 1.18 -5.03
C PHE A 15 5.26 -0.29 -4.78
N ALA A 16 5.67 -1.04 -5.82
CA ALA A 16 6.13 -2.41 -5.66
C ALA A 16 7.36 -2.54 -4.74
N PHE A 17 8.21 -1.50 -4.70
CA PHE A 17 9.38 -1.43 -3.82
C PHE A 17 9.13 -0.65 -2.53
N ALA A 18 8.25 0.36 -2.56
CA ALA A 18 7.99 1.19 -1.39
C ALA A 18 7.06 0.53 -0.36
N CYS A 19 6.05 -0.22 -0.80
CA CYS A 19 5.03 -0.82 0.07
C CYS A 19 5.47 -2.18 0.66
N THR A 20 6.68 -2.27 1.21
CA THR A 20 7.22 -3.48 1.85
C THR A 20 7.28 -3.39 3.37
N ASP A 21 6.81 -2.29 3.94
CA ASP A 21 6.97 -1.86 5.33
C ASP A 21 5.78 -2.23 6.25
N GLY A 22 5.13 -3.38 6.01
CA GLY A 22 3.99 -3.82 6.81
C GLY A 22 2.69 -3.04 6.53
N GLY A 23 2.64 -2.25 5.46
CA GLY A 23 1.44 -1.58 4.97
C GLY A 23 1.35 -0.09 5.35
N GLN A 24 2.29 0.42 6.15
CA GLN A 24 2.30 1.83 6.54
C GLN A 24 2.44 2.77 5.33
N THR A 25 3.37 2.48 4.42
CA THR A 25 3.56 3.26 3.19
C THR A 25 2.32 3.21 2.29
N GLY A 26 1.70 2.04 2.13
CA GLY A 26 0.47 1.90 1.33
C GLY A 26 -0.71 2.72 1.88
N CYS A 27 -0.85 2.76 3.20
CA CYS A 27 -1.82 3.60 3.90
C CYS A 27 -1.53 5.10 3.70
N ALA A 28 -0.27 5.52 3.85
CA ALA A 28 0.12 6.92 3.65
C ALA A 28 -0.15 7.39 2.21
N LEU A 29 0.24 6.59 1.22
CA LEU A 29 0.00 6.87 -0.21
C LEU A 29 -1.49 7.03 -0.52
N SER A 30 -2.35 6.21 0.12
CA SER A 30 -3.81 6.26 -0.07
C SER A 30 -4.43 7.61 0.31
N LEU A 31 -3.74 8.43 1.10
CA LEU A 31 -4.22 9.72 1.61
C LEU A 31 -3.66 10.93 0.83
N VAL A 32 -2.74 10.72 -0.11
CA VAL A 32 -2.08 11.81 -0.84
C VAL A 32 -3.02 12.53 -1.83
N SER A 33 -3.73 11.76 -2.64
CA SER A 33 -4.68 12.27 -3.65
C SER A 33 -5.55 11.13 -4.20
N ARG A 34 -6.67 11.46 -4.86
CA ARG A 34 -7.49 10.45 -5.56
C ARG A 34 -6.69 9.64 -6.60
N TYR A 35 -5.81 10.29 -7.34
CA TYR A 35 -4.98 9.61 -8.35
C TYR A 35 -4.00 8.60 -7.71
N ILE A 36 -3.24 9.04 -6.70
CA ILE A 36 -2.31 8.15 -5.98
C ILE A 36 -3.06 7.06 -5.21
N HIS A 37 -4.25 7.36 -4.69
CA HIS A 37 -5.09 6.35 -4.05
C HIS A 37 -5.39 5.18 -4.99
N GLU A 38 -5.83 5.47 -6.23
CA GLU A 38 -6.09 4.43 -7.23
C GLU A 38 -4.81 3.72 -7.67
N CYS A 39 -3.72 4.45 -7.89
CA CYS A 39 -2.45 3.86 -8.32
C CYS A 39 -1.84 2.92 -7.26
N SER A 40 -1.96 3.28 -5.98
CA SER A 40 -1.41 2.52 -4.85
C SER A 40 -2.29 1.36 -4.40
N LYS A 41 -3.56 1.30 -4.84
CA LYS A 41 -4.54 0.29 -4.43
C LYS A 41 -4.06 -1.16 -4.49
N PRO A 42 -3.36 -1.62 -5.54
CA PRO A 42 -2.85 -2.99 -5.60
C PRO A 42 -1.74 -3.30 -4.59
N PHE A 43 -1.10 -2.27 -4.01
CA PHE A 43 0.08 -2.40 -3.16
C PHE A 43 -0.19 -2.16 -1.68
N LYS A 44 -1.43 -1.79 -1.29
CA LYS A 44 -1.78 -1.46 0.11
C LYS A 44 -1.51 -2.61 1.08
N LEU A 45 -1.72 -3.85 0.64
CA LEU A 45 -1.54 -5.07 1.43
C LEU A 45 -0.43 -5.96 0.88
N ARG A 46 0.55 -5.38 0.19
CA ARG A 46 1.66 -6.13 -0.43
C ARG A 46 2.51 -6.86 0.59
N SER A 47 2.74 -6.25 1.75
CA SER A 47 3.44 -6.82 2.90
C SER A 47 2.70 -6.39 4.15
N VAL A 48 2.28 -7.35 4.97
CA VAL A 48 1.58 -7.10 6.24
C VAL A 48 2.39 -7.75 7.35
N ALA A 49 2.86 -6.94 8.30
CA ALA A 49 3.55 -7.44 9.47
C ALA A 49 2.53 -7.73 10.58
N LEU A 50 2.56 -8.94 11.14
CA LEU A 50 1.69 -9.35 12.23
C LEU A 50 2.50 -9.51 13.50
N HIS A 51 2.11 -8.80 14.55
CA HIS A 51 2.78 -8.77 15.83
C HIS A 51 1.87 -9.39 16.91
N GLY A 52 2.28 -10.57 17.39
CA GLY A 52 1.60 -11.29 18.45
C GLY A 52 0.34 -12.04 18.01
N VAL A 53 -0.11 -12.89 18.92
CA VAL A 53 -1.24 -13.80 18.71
C VAL A 53 -2.55 -13.09 18.31
N PRO A 54 -2.93 -11.94 18.92
CA PRO A 54 -4.18 -11.27 18.55
C PRO A 54 -4.24 -10.81 17.09
N GLN A 55 -3.14 -10.25 16.56
CA GLN A 55 -3.08 -9.79 15.18
C GLN A 55 -3.12 -10.96 14.19
N ILE A 56 -2.44 -12.07 14.54
CA ILE A 56 -2.45 -13.29 13.72
C ILE A 56 -3.86 -13.86 13.59
N TYR A 57 -4.60 -13.99 14.71
CA TYR A 57 -5.98 -14.47 14.68
C TYR A 57 -6.89 -13.52 13.90
N ALA A 58 -6.81 -12.21 14.17
CA ALA A 58 -7.62 -11.23 13.45
C ALA A 58 -7.36 -11.26 11.94
N PHE A 59 -6.10 -11.38 11.52
CA PHE A 59 -5.74 -11.49 10.11
C PHE A 59 -6.22 -12.80 9.48
N SER A 60 -6.12 -13.93 10.19
CA SER A 60 -6.63 -15.21 9.68
C SER A 60 -8.15 -15.22 9.46
N ALA A 61 -8.90 -14.38 10.17
CA ALA A 61 -10.35 -14.25 10.00
C ALA A 61 -10.76 -13.38 8.80
N LEU A 62 -9.80 -12.68 8.17
CA LEU A 62 -10.03 -11.81 7.01
C LEU A 62 -9.76 -12.49 5.66
N LEU A 63 -9.12 -13.67 5.66
CA LEU A 63 -8.81 -14.49 4.48
C LEU A 63 -9.86 -15.56 4.26
#